data_AF-R0BUA2-F1
#
_entry.id   AF-R0BUA2-F1
#
_cell.length_a   1.000
_cell.length_b   1.000
_cell.length_c   1.000
_cell.angle_alpha   90.00
_cell.angle_beta   90.00
_cell.angle_gamma   90.00
#
_symmetry.space_group_name_H-M   'P 1'
#
loop_
_entity.id
_entity.type
_entity.pdbx_description
1 polymer ?
#
loop_
_entity_poly.entity_id
_entity_poly.type
_entity_poly.pdbx_seq_one_letter_code
_entity_poly.pdbx_strand_id
1 'polypeptide(L)'
;MWSRLEQFLGIIPDSPDFDEVIHALHGDVVKRNFLFHILIIMFECVMVISISMRPGGPFVKPRRVTYFALYLVLILAAAGVTWLETWIDRKKQADYRLYFRAEAVFLGFFSLWGVAVTLNDQLGGNGLTVYNYVVLILAIMSMMKPWQAALLFLADFILLNGLLPCFPDPAGLDNSFNNLMNSLFPTLAAAAVAASLYNSKLQAKRNEIIIRRQYRQIEAANQMLSREALSDALTNLGNRNRFKKTIQAFEFDKQGCGTLGCIYIDVNGLHEINNHLGHQAGDQMLKTISDIFQEYFDSQDIFRIGGDEFVILCKNVGRGDLEHRTEQVRRRTEEAGFFLSTGLEWRESALDIEDVIQKAERAMQENKRGFYSSKGGERQKRELNQYMERLISEKKDADRFLSILAPVFEGVFFVNLETDTVRQIFIPSYFQEMLEECGDKYSRALLLYADRMVEPQYASLFELCCDYSRLEAMLEGDEIPDFTYRKKDGSRLRLRILKFYHYDSAGKETLWIFSDIEINYIEL
;
A
#
# COMPACT_ATOMS: atom_id res chain seq x y z
N MET A 1 -34.71 -16.42 25.67
CA MET A 1 -35.47 -15.41 26.44
C MET A 1 -34.71 -15.02 27.70
N TRP A 2 -34.33 -15.98 28.54
CA TRP A 2 -33.52 -15.78 29.75
C TRP A 2 -32.20 -15.02 29.50
N SER A 3 -31.42 -15.41 28.50
CA SER A 3 -30.16 -14.71 28.14
C SER A 3 -30.34 -13.25 27.72
N ARG A 4 -31.44 -12.91 27.04
CA ARG A 4 -31.76 -11.51 26.68
C ARG A 4 -32.15 -10.69 27.91
N LEU A 5 -32.80 -11.33 28.90
CA LEU A 5 -33.14 -10.72 30.18
C LEU A 5 -31.89 -10.47 31.03
N GLU A 6 -31.00 -11.43 31.13
CA GLU A 6 -29.72 -11.27 31.82
C GLU A 6 -28.86 -10.16 31.20
N GLN A 7 -28.86 -10.06 29.86
CA GLN A 7 -28.17 -8.99 29.15
C GLN A 7 -28.82 -7.62 29.42
N PHE A 8 -30.14 -7.54 29.37
CA PHE A 8 -30.88 -6.31 29.65
C PHE A 8 -30.68 -5.83 31.10
N LEU A 9 -30.60 -6.76 32.04
CA LEU A 9 -30.36 -6.49 33.46
C LEU A 9 -28.89 -6.21 33.79
N GLY A 10 -27.99 -6.36 32.83
CA GLY A 10 -26.54 -6.16 33.01
C GLY A 10 -25.90 -7.20 33.94
N ILE A 11 -26.38 -8.44 33.92
CA ILE A 11 -25.93 -9.57 34.76
C ILE A 11 -24.81 -10.38 34.07
N ILE A 12 -24.76 -10.40 32.74
CA ILE A 12 -23.76 -11.15 31.95
C ILE A 12 -22.36 -10.52 32.10
N PRO A 13 -21.28 -11.32 32.19
CA PRO A 13 -19.92 -10.82 32.30
C PRO A 13 -19.57 -9.87 31.15
N ASP A 14 -19.00 -8.77 31.62
CA ASP A 14 -18.49 -7.65 30.87
C ASP A 14 -17.54 -8.14 29.74
N SER A 15 -17.82 -7.75 28.50
CA SER A 15 -17.01 -8.08 27.33
C SER A 15 -15.57 -7.56 27.46
N PRO A 16 -14.59 -8.07 26.68
CA PRO A 16 -13.19 -7.67 26.82
C PRO A 16 -12.92 -6.16 26.64
N ASP A 17 -13.84 -5.43 26.01
CA ASP A 17 -13.82 -3.98 25.83
C ASP A 17 -14.54 -3.20 26.94
N PHE A 18 -15.13 -3.85 27.93
CA PHE A 18 -15.98 -3.20 28.93
C PHE A 18 -15.23 -2.20 29.80
N ASP A 19 -14.06 -2.56 30.31
CA ASP A 19 -13.24 -1.65 31.13
C ASP A 19 -12.89 -0.37 30.32
N GLU A 20 -12.62 -0.51 29.02
CA GLU A 20 -12.36 0.62 28.11
C GLU A 20 -13.60 1.49 27.92
N VAL A 21 -14.77 0.86 27.75
CA VAL A 21 -16.05 1.57 27.57
C VAL A 21 -16.43 2.33 28.84
N ILE A 22 -16.34 1.71 30.01
CA ILE A 22 -16.64 2.35 31.29
C ILE A 22 -15.65 3.47 31.60
N HIS A 23 -14.36 3.25 31.35
CA HIS A 23 -13.36 4.29 31.49
C HIS A 23 -13.64 5.48 30.54
N ALA A 24 -14.08 5.22 29.30
CA ALA A 24 -14.45 6.27 28.36
C ALA A 24 -15.73 7.02 28.78
N LEU A 25 -16.69 6.33 29.42
CA LEU A 25 -17.91 6.93 29.97
C LEU A 25 -17.64 7.80 31.20
N HIS A 26 -16.62 7.47 32.00
CA HIS A 26 -16.25 8.20 33.22
C HIS A 26 -16.20 9.72 33.00
N GLY A 27 -15.49 10.18 31.95
CA GLY A 27 -15.35 11.61 31.67
C GLY A 27 -16.66 12.34 31.34
N ASP A 28 -17.60 11.67 30.68
CA ASP A 28 -18.91 12.24 30.34
C ASP A 28 -19.82 12.28 31.58
N VAL A 29 -19.73 11.26 32.44
CA VAL A 29 -20.50 11.14 33.68
C VAL A 29 -20.08 12.19 34.71
N VAL A 30 -18.77 12.38 34.92
CA VAL A 30 -18.20 13.35 35.87
C VAL A 30 -18.78 14.75 35.64
N LYS A 31 -18.76 15.23 34.39
CA LYS A 31 -19.25 16.58 34.05
C LYS A 31 -20.74 16.73 34.34
N ARG A 32 -21.53 15.72 34.00
CA ARG A 32 -22.98 15.71 34.23
C ARG A 32 -23.30 15.71 35.73
N ASN A 33 -22.63 14.86 36.49
CA ASN A 33 -22.86 14.72 37.94
C ASN A 33 -22.44 15.98 38.69
N PHE A 34 -21.32 16.58 38.31
CA PHE A 34 -20.89 17.87 38.85
C PHE A 34 -21.97 18.96 38.67
N LEU A 35 -22.53 19.10 37.45
CA LEU A 35 -23.62 20.03 37.19
C LEU A 35 -24.87 19.71 38.01
N PHE A 36 -25.21 18.42 38.15
CA PHE A 36 -26.34 17.97 38.93
C PHE A 36 -26.20 18.30 40.42
N HIS A 37 -25.05 18.06 41.02
CA HIS A 37 -24.80 18.41 42.43
C HIS A 37 -24.88 19.92 42.67
N ILE A 38 -24.36 20.74 41.75
CA ILE A 38 -24.49 22.19 41.82
C ILE A 38 -25.96 22.62 41.76
N LEU A 39 -26.74 22.02 40.85
CA LEU A 39 -28.17 22.32 40.74
C LEU A 39 -28.93 21.94 42.01
N ILE A 40 -28.61 20.79 42.62
CA ILE A 40 -29.16 20.40 43.92
C ILE A 40 -28.83 21.48 44.95
N ILE A 41 -27.56 21.82 45.14
CA ILE A 41 -27.13 22.80 46.15
C ILE A 41 -27.84 24.15 45.94
N MET A 42 -27.93 24.61 44.69
CA MET A 42 -28.60 25.86 44.35
C MET A 42 -30.10 25.81 44.68
N PHE A 43 -30.79 24.73 44.30
CA PHE A 43 -32.20 24.57 44.55
C PHE A 43 -32.51 24.47 46.05
N GLU A 44 -31.72 23.68 46.79
CA GLU A 44 -31.87 23.55 48.23
C GLU A 44 -31.59 24.86 48.97
N CYS A 45 -30.62 25.66 48.52
CA CYS A 45 -30.41 27.02 49.05
C CYS A 45 -31.66 27.90 48.87
N VAL A 46 -32.31 27.84 47.70
CA VAL A 46 -33.58 28.55 47.46
C VAL A 46 -34.67 28.03 48.40
N MET A 47 -34.76 26.72 48.62
CA MET A 47 -35.74 26.12 49.53
C MET A 47 -35.51 26.51 51.00
N VAL A 48 -34.25 26.56 51.45
CA VAL A 48 -33.85 27.04 52.79
C VAL A 48 -34.22 28.51 52.99
N ILE A 49 -33.96 29.37 52.00
CA ILE A 49 -34.36 30.78 52.05
C ILE A 49 -35.89 30.90 52.07
N SER A 50 -36.58 30.19 51.17
CA SER A 50 -38.04 30.22 51.03
C SER A 50 -38.74 29.83 52.33
N ILE A 51 -38.31 28.74 52.99
CA ILE A 51 -38.91 28.32 54.26
C ILE A 51 -38.58 29.27 55.40
N SER A 52 -37.41 29.92 55.36
CA SER A 52 -36.98 30.90 56.37
C SER A 52 -37.76 32.20 56.28
N MET A 53 -38.19 32.60 55.08
CA MET A 53 -39.00 33.80 54.83
C MET A 53 -40.49 33.62 55.16
N ARG A 54 -40.96 32.39 55.44
CA ARG A 54 -42.36 32.17 55.84
C ARG A 54 -42.65 32.86 57.18
N PRO A 55 -43.89 33.33 57.42
CA PRO A 55 -44.27 33.95 58.69
C PRO A 55 -43.92 33.06 59.89
N GLY A 56 -43.17 33.64 60.84
CA GLY A 56 -42.63 33.00 62.04
C GLY A 56 -41.35 32.17 61.83
N GLY A 57 -40.89 32.00 60.59
CA GLY A 57 -39.67 31.27 60.26
C GLY A 57 -39.81 29.74 60.21
N PRO A 58 -38.69 29.01 60.11
CA PRO A 58 -38.68 27.57 59.94
C PRO A 58 -38.88 26.80 61.26
N PHE A 59 -38.66 27.45 62.41
CA PHE A 59 -38.67 26.79 63.72
C PHE A 59 -40.02 26.78 64.45
N VAL A 60 -41.09 27.26 63.80
CA VAL A 60 -42.43 27.39 64.42
C VAL A 60 -43.16 26.06 64.56
N LYS A 61 -43.05 25.19 63.54
CA LYS A 61 -43.78 23.92 63.48
C LYS A 61 -42.78 22.78 63.28
N PRO A 62 -42.94 21.62 63.95
CA PRO A 62 -42.04 20.48 63.79
C PRO A 62 -41.80 20.11 62.32
N ARG A 63 -42.86 20.06 61.51
CA ARG A 63 -42.76 19.80 60.06
C ARG A 63 -41.85 20.77 59.31
N ARG A 64 -41.85 22.06 59.68
CA ARG A 64 -40.98 23.08 59.06
C ARG A 64 -39.53 22.94 59.51
N VAL A 65 -39.30 22.57 60.76
CA VAL A 65 -37.97 22.24 61.29
C VAL A 65 -37.40 21.06 60.51
N THR A 66 -38.21 20.02 60.29
CA THR A 66 -37.82 18.83 59.52
C THR A 66 -37.42 19.19 58.09
N TYR A 67 -38.21 20.00 57.36
CA TYR A 67 -37.81 20.45 56.01
C TYR A 67 -36.50 21.23 56.02
N PHE A 68 -36.36 22.21 56.93
CA PHE A 68 -35.14 23.01 57.02
C PHE A 68 -33.90 22.15 57.28
N ALA A 69 -34.02 21.15 58.16
CA ALA A 69 -32.94 20.20 58.42
C ALA A 69 -32.65 19.31 57.21
N LEU A 70 -33.68 18.77 56.54
CA LEU A 70 -33.51 17.92 55.36
C LEU A 70 -32.84 18.66 54.19
N TYR A 71 -33.18 19.92 53.95
CA TYR A 71 -32.53 20.73 52.90
C TYR A 71 -31.05 20.98 53.21
N LEU A 72 -30.71 21.34 54.45
CA LEU A 72 -29.31 21.53 54.87
C LEU A 72 -28.50 20.24 54.76
N VAL A 73 -29.09 19.12 55.17
CA VAL A 73 -28.46 17.79 55.11
C VAL A 73 -28.16 17.40 53.66
N LEU A 74 -29.07 17.68 52.71
CA LEU A 74 -28.82 17.42 51.30
C LEU A 74 -27.75 18.35 50.70
N ILE A 75 -27.72 19.63 51.06
CA ILE A 75 -26.64 20.55 50.65
C ILE A 75 -25.28 20.02 51.08
N LEU A 76 -25.14 19.63 52.35
CA LEU A 76 -23.89 19.12 52.90
C LEU A 76 -23.46 17.82 52.22
N ALA A 77 -24.40 16.90 51.97
CA ALA A 77 -24.12 15.66 51.27
C ALA A 77 -23.68 15.90 49.82
N ALA A 78 -24.39 16.76 49.08
CA ALA A 78 -24.06 17.11 47.70
C ALA A 78 -22.69 17.82 47.58
N ALA A 79 -22.38 18.73 48.51
CA ALA A 79 -21.07 19.38 48.57
C ALA A 79 -19.96 18.38 48.92
N GLY A 80 -20.23 17.47 49.87
CA GLY A 80 -19.30 16.44 50.31
C GLY A 80 -18.95 15.44 49.20
N VAL A 81 -19.95 14.90 48.49
CA VAL A 81 -19.70 13.99 47.35
C VAL A 81 -18.96 14.71 46.22
N THR A 82 -19.33 15.96 45.91
CA THR A 82 -18.64 16.74 44.86
C THR A 82 -17.17 16.95 45.21
N TRP A 83 -16.88 17.28 46.46
CA TRP A 83 -15.49 17.41 46.93
C TRP A 83 -14.73 16.08 46.84
N LEU A 84 -15.35 14.97 47.27
CA LEU A 84 -14.73 13.64 47.20
C LEU A 84 -14.43 13.22 45.76
N GLU A 85 -15.40 13.38 44.86
CA GLU A 85 -15.28 13.05 43.44
C GLU A 85 -14.20 13.87 42.75
N THR A 86 -14.20 15.19 42.95
CA THR A 86 -13.14 16.05 42.39
C THR A 86 -11.76 15.73 42.96
N TRP A 87 -11.67 15.24 44.19
CA TRP A 87 -10.41 14.74 44.75
C TRP A 87 -9.97 13.41 44.11
N ILE A 88 -10.90 12.49 43.83
CA ILE A 88 -10.61 11.23 43.11
C ILE A 88 -10.06 11.52 41.72
N ASP A 89 -10.71 12.43 40.98
CA ASP A 89 -10.35 12.77 39.59
C ASP A 89 -9.03 13.54 39.46
N ARG A 90 -8.58 14.24 40.51
CA ARG A 90 -7.29 14.95 40.51
C ARG A 90 -6.08 14.03 40.63
N LYS A 91 -6.27 12.74 40.96
CA LYS A 91 -5.16 11.78 41.03
C LYS A 91 -4.66 11.43 39.62
N LYS A 92 -3.33 11.32 39.45
CA LYS A 92 -2.68 10.94 38.16
C LYS A 92 -3.23 9.64 37.55
N GLN A 93 -3.78 8.76 38.37
CA GLN A 93 -4.58 7.61 37.96
C GLN A 93 -5.92 7.71 38.67
N ALA A 94 -6.89 8.36 38.03
CA ALA A 94 -8.25 8.44 38.56
C ALA A 94 -8.84 7.01 38.57
N ASP A 95 -9.19 6.52 39.76
CA ASP A 95 -9.87 5.24 39.91
C ASP A 95 -11.37 5.45 39.65
N TYR A 96 -11.78 5.25 38.39
CA TYR A 96 -13.17 5.38 37.97
C TYR A 96 -14.10 4.43 38.77
N ARG A 97 -13.61 3.30 39.28
CA ARG A 97 -14.42 2.37 40.08
C ARG A 97 -14.74 2.97 41.45
N LEU A 98 -13.78 3.68 42.04
CA LEU A 98 -14.00 4.40 43.29
C LEU A 98 -14.99 5.55 43.10
N TYR A 99 -14.90 6.28 41.97
CA TYR A 99 -15.87 7.31 41.61
C TYR A 99 -17.29 6.75 41.54
N PHE A 100 -17.53 5.71 40.75
CA PHE A 100 -18.87 5.12 40.61
C PHE A 100 -19.41 4.54 41.94
N ARG A 101 -18.55 4.07 42.84
CA ARG A 101 -18.95 3.65 44.20
C ARG A 101 -19.38 4.83 45.06
N ALA A 102 -18.63 5.93 45.06
CA ALA A 102 -18.98 7.14 45.79
C ALA A 102 -20.32 7.71 45.32
N GLU A 103 -20.50 7.76 44.00
CA GLU A 103 -21.76 8.18 43.37
C GLU A 103 -22.92 7.26 43.75
N ALA A 104 -22.74 5.93 43.70
CA ALA A 104 -23.79 5.00 44.09
C ALA A 104 -24.22 5.16 45.56
N VAL A 105 -23.27 5.46 46.46
CA VAL A 105 -23.57 5.77 47.87
C VAL A 105 -24.36 7.07 47.99
N PHE A 106 -23.99 8.11 47.25
CA PHE A 106 -24.72 9.38 47.24
C PHE A 106 -26.14 9.23 46.69
N LEU A 107 -26.33 8.49 45.58
CA LEU A 107 -27.66 8.21 45.03
C LEU A 107 -28.52 7.41 46.02
N GLY A 108 -27.93 6.45 46.74
CA GLY A 108 -28.61 5.76 47.84
C GLY A 108 -29.04 6.72 48.95
N PHE A 109 -28.17 7.64 49.38
CA PHE A 109 -28.53 8.67 50.35
C PHE A 109 -29.64 9.61 49.83
N PHE A 110 -29.54 10.07 48.57
CA PHE A 110 -30.52 10.95 47.93
C PHE A 110 -31.90 10.29 47.86
N SER A 111 -31.94 8.99 47.63
CA SER A 111 -33.19 8.20 47.63
C SER A 111 -33.86 8.17 49.01
N LEU A 112 -33.10 7.86 50.07
CA LEU A 112 -33.57 7.86 51.45
C LEU A 112 -34.03 9.25 51.90
N TRP A 113 -33.31 10.29 51.47
CA TRP A 113 -33.72 11.68 51.69
C TRP A 113 -35.08 11.97 51.04
N GLY A 114 -35.31 11.52 49.79
CA GLY A 114 -36.59 11.66 49.10
C GLY A 114 -37.74 10.97 49.84
N VAL A 115 -37.50 9.76 50.37
CA VAL A 115 -38.47 9.05 51.23
C VAL A 115 -38.77 9.87 52.48
N ALA A 116 -37.76 10.41 53.17
CA ALA A 116 -37.95 11.21 54.38
C ALA A 116 -38.75 12.50 54.14
N VAL A 117 -38.48 13.21 53.04
CA VAL A 117 -39.27 14.39 52.64
C VAL A 117 -40.72 13.99 52.37
N THR A 118 -40.93 12.86 51.68
CA THR A 118 -42.27 12.38 51.33
C THR A 118 -43.09 11.98 52.56
N LEU A 119 -42.47 11.33 53.54
CA LEU A 119 -43.13 11.02 54.82
C LEU A 119 -43.52 12.29 55.59
N ASN A 120 -42.66 13.32 55.55
CA ASN A 120 -42.96 14.63 56.15
C ASN A 120 -44.05 15.42 55.38
N ASP A 121 -44.17 15.18 54.06
CA ASP A 121 -45.24 15.71 53.22
C ASP A 121 -46.60 15.10 53.56
N GLN A 122 -46.64 13.80 53.84
CA GLN A 122 -47.86 13.07 54.19
C GLN A 122 -48.54 13.65 55.45
N LEU A 123 -47.75 14.09 56.45
CA LEU A 123 -48.26 14.79 57.65
C LEU A 123 -48.95 16.14 57.34
N GLY A 124 -48.83 16.62 56.10
CA GLY A 124 -49.44 17.82 55.60
C GLY A 124 -50.68 17.61 54.74
N GLY A 125 -51.05 16.36 54.47
CA GLY A 125 -52.02 16.01 53.43
C GLY A 125 -51.47 16.18 52.00
N ASN A 126 -50.15 16.32 51.84
CA ASN A 126 -49.52 16.31 50.51
C ASN A 126 -49.32 14.86 50.07
N GLY A 127 -49.49 14.59 48.78
CA GLY A 127 -49.26 13.25 48.21
C GLY A 127 -47.78 12.91 48.01
N LEU A 128 -47.53 11.80 47.32
CA LEU A 128 -46.21 11.18 47.06
C LEU A 128 -45.35 11.91 46.00
N THR A 129 -45.59 13.20 45.80
CA THR A 129 -45.02 13.96 44.68
C THR A 129 -43.50 13.98 44.69
N VAL A 130 -42.89 14.16 45.87
CA VAL A 130 -41.42 14.21 45.99
C VAL A 130 -40.79 12.85 45.67
N TYR A 131 -41.33 11.76 46.21
CA TYR A 131 -40.89 10.40 45.88
C TYR A 131 -40.92 10.14 44.37
N ASN A 132 -42.01 10.52 43.70
CA ASN A 132 -42.16 10.31 42.26
C ASN A 132 -41.08 11.05 41.45
N TYR A 133 -40.80 12.31 41.79
CA TYR A 133 -39.74 13.06 41.10
C TYR A 133 -38.35 12.52 41.42
N VAL A 134 -38.06 12.18 42.68
CA VAL A 134 -36.75 11.66 43.10
C VAL A 134 -36.44 10.34 42.40
N VAL A 135 -37.38 9.41 42.35
CA VAL A 135 -37.20 8.09 41.71
C VAL A 135 -36.99 8.23 40.19
N LEU A 136 -37.69 9.16 39.53
CA LEU A 136 -37.44 9.47 38.12
C LEU A 136 -36.08 10.13 37.88
N ILE A 137 -35.68 11.09 38.73
CA ILE A 137 -34.36 11.74 38.66
C ILE A 137 -33.25 10.70 38.84
N LEU A 138 -33.38 9.81 39.82
CA LEU A 138 -32.45 8.70 40.04
C LEU A 138 -32.35 7.78 38.82
N ALA A 139 -33.46 7.47 38.16
CA ALA A 139 -33.45 6.65 36.94
C ALA A 139 -32.68 7.32 35.79
N ILE A 140 -32.81 8.63 35.64
CA ILE A 140 -32.14 9.40 34.57
C ILE A 140 -30.65 9.58 34.86
N MET A 141 -30.33 9.92 36.12
CA MET A 141 -29.00 10.29 36.56
C MET A 141 -28.11 9.07 36.83
N SER A 142 -28.67 7.95 37.29
CA SER A 142 -27.86 6.80 37.68
C SER A 142 -27.05 6.21 36.50
N MET A 143 -25.85 5.76 36.84
CA MET A 143 -24.97 4.93 36.00
C MET A 143 -24.72 3.58 36.70
N MET A 144 -25.72 3.13 37.46
CA MET A 144 -25.69 1.86 38.17
C MET A 144 -26.04 0.72 37.21
N LYS A 145 -25.50 -0.48 37.45
CA LYS A 145 -25.95 -1.65 36.67
C LYS A 145 -27.46 -1.81 36.89
N PRO A 146 -28.25 -2.21 35.87
CA PRO A 146 -29.70 -2.23 35.96
C PRO A 146 -30.24 -3.04 37.15
N TRP A 147 -29.59 -4.16 37.49
CA TRP A 147 -29.96 -4.94 38.69
C TRP A 147 -29.71 -4.17 40.00
N GLN A 148 -28.67 -3.35 40.10
CA GLN A 148 -28.38 -2.51 41.28
C GLN A 148 -29.42 -1.40 41.41
N ALA A 149 -29.78 -0.75 40.30
CA ALA A 149 -30.82 0.26 40.28
C ALA A 149 -32.19 -0.34 40.65
N ALA A 150 -32.51 -1.53 40.13
CA ALA A 150 -33.74 -2.24 40.49
C ALA A 150 -33.81 -2.58 41.97
N LEU A 151 -32.69 -3.02 42.58
CA LEU A 151 -32.62 -3.27 44.02
C LEU A 151 -32.80 -1.99 44.84
N LEU A 152 -32.18 -0.88 44.42
CA LEU A 152 -32.34 0.41 45.10
C LEU A 152 -33.81 0.85 45.10
N PHE A 153 -34.46 0.86 43.93
CA PHE A 153 -35.85 1.27 43.81
C PHE A 153 -36.81 0.32 44.55
N LEU A 154 -36.54 -0.98 44.55
CA LEU A 154 -37.32 -1.94 45.32
C LEU A 154 -37.18 -1.71 46.83
N ALA A 155 -35.96 -1.43 47.30
CA ALA A 155 -35.70 -1.13 48.71
C ALA A 155 -36.44 0.15 49.15
N ASP A 156 -36.39 1.21 48.34
CA ASP A 156 -37.11 2.46 48.60
C ASP A 156 -38.61 2.26 48.62
N PHE A 157 -39.15 1.49 47.67
CA PHE A 157 -40.58 1.19 47.59
C PHE A 157 -41.06 0.45 48.85
N ILE A 158 -40.31 -0.58 49.30
CA ILE A 158 -40.63 -1.33 50.51
C ILE A 158 -40.51 -0.43 51.74
N LEU A 159 -39.45 0.36 51.83
CA LEU A 159 -39.21 1.26 52.96
C LEU A 159 -40.33 2.30 53.10
N LEU A 160 -40.68 2.98 52.00
CA LEU A 160 -41.72 3.99 51.99
C LEU A 160 -43.07 3.39 52.41
N ASN A 161 -43.49 2.29 51.76
CA ASN A 161 -44.77 1.66 52.06
C ASN A 161 -44.83 1.02 53.45
N GLY A 162 -43.69 0.58 53.99
CA GLY A 162 -43.59 0.10 55.38
C GLY A 162 -43.72 1.22 56.41
N LEU A 163 -43.24 2.42 56.10
CA LEU A 163 -43.25 3.57 57.02
C LEU A 163 -44.51 4.43 56.91
N LEU A 164 -45.15 4.52 55.73
CA LEU A 164 -46.34 5.35 55.50
C LEU A 164 -47.46 5.17 56.55
N PRO A 165 -47.78 3.95 57.04
CA PRO A 165 -48.79 3.77 58.10
C PRO A 165 -48.47 4.51 59.42
N CYS A 166 -47.19 4.79 59.69
CA CYS A 166 -46.76 5.56 60.86
C CYS A 166 -46.92 7.08 60.66
N PHE A 167 -47.28 7.54 59.47
CA PHE A 167 -47.45 8.94 59.10
C PHE A 167 -48.86 9.15 58.51
N PRO A 168 -49.92 9.08 59.34
CA PRO A 168 -51.29 9.17 58.86
C PRO A 168 -51.64 10.56 58.31
N ASP A 169 -52.60 10.59 57.39
CA ASP A 169 -53.13 11.82 56.81
C ASP A 169 -53.83 12.69 57.89
N PRO A 170 -53.71 14.03 57.85
CA PRO A 170 -54.34 14.92 58.83
C PRO A 170 -55.86 14.83 58.91
N ALA A 171 -56.53 14.44 57.82
CA ALA A 171 -57.98 14.25 57.76
C ALA A 171 -58.42 12.84 58.20
N GLY A 172 -57.48 11.95 58.54
CA GLY A 172 -57.76 10.58 58.97
C GLY A 172 -58.26 9.66 57.85
N LEU A 173 -58.05 10.04 56.59
CA LEU A 173 -58.43 9.25 55.42
C LEU A 173 -57.47 8.06 55.24
N ASP A 174 -58.01 6.86 55.02
CA ASP A 174 -57.22 5.69 54.64
C ASP A 174 -56.83 5.77 53.16
N ASN A 175 -55.60 6.23 52.92
CA ASN A 175 -55.01 6.36 51.59
C ASN A 175 -54.06 5.19 51.24
N SER A 176 -54.08 4.09 52.00
CA SER A 176 -53.09 3.01 51.87
C SER A 176 -53.03 2.42 50.45
N PHE A 177 -54.18 2.17 49.83
CA PHE A 177 -54.24 1.65 48.46
C PHE A 177 -53.72 2.66 47.42
N ASN A 178 -54.14 3.92 47.53
CA ASN A 178 -53.70 4.99 46.63
C ASN A 178 -52.19 5.20 46.74
N ASN A 179 -51.65 5.17 47.95
CA ASN A 179 -50.23 5.35 48.18
C ASN A 179 -49.40 4.19 47.63
N LEU A 180 -49.91 2.95 47.77
CA LEU A 180 -49.28 1.77 47.19
C LEU A 180 -49.24 1.88 45.66
N MET A 181 -50.36 2.21 45.01
CA MET A 181 -50.41 2.34 43.54
C MET A 181 -49.53 3.49 43.03
N ASN A 182 -49.60 4.66 43.69
CA ASN A 182 -48.87 5.85 43.30
C ASN A 182 -47.36 5.74 43.55
N SER A 183 -46.90 4.83 44.40
CA SER A 183 -45.48 4.52 44.55
C SER A 183 -45.05 3.36 43.64
N LEU A 184 -45.89 2.35 43.40
CA LEU A 184 -45.55 1.17 42.61
C LEU A 184 -45.25 1.51 41.13
N PHE A 185 -46.17 2.21 40.45
CA PHE A 185 -46.00 2.48 39.02
C PHE A 185 -44.78 3.35 38.70
N PRO A 186 -44.51 4.46 39.41
CA PRO A 186 -43.29 5.24 39.21
C PRO A 186 -42.02 4.45 39.50
N THR A 187 -42.03 3.58 40.52
CA THR A 187 -40.88 2.70 40.85
C THR A 187 -40.58 1.72 39.71
N LEU A 188 -41.61 1.05 39.18
CA LEU A 188 -41.45 0.14 38.04
C LEU A 188 -41.00 0.88 36.78
N ALA A 189 -41.57 2.06 36.52
CA ALA A 189 -41.20 2.89 35.38
C ALA A 189 -39.73 3.36 35.50
N ALA A 190 -39.31 3.80 36.68
CA ALA A 190 -37.94 4.21 36.94
C ALA A 190 -36.94 3.07 36.78
N ALA A 191 -37.25 1.85 37.23
CA ALA A 191 -36.41 0.68 37.01
C ALA A 191 -36.23 0.39 35.50
N ALA A 192 -37.32 0.46 34.72
CA ALA A 192 -37.28 0.27 33.28
C ALA A 192 -36.50 1.40 32.56
N VAL A 193 -36.70 2.65 32.96
CA VAL A 193 -35.97 3.82 32.42
C VAL A 193 -34.47 3.73 32.73
N ALA A 194 -34.10 3.39 33.97
CA ALA A 194 -32.72 3.23 34.38
C ALA A 194 -32.02 2.14 33.55
N ALA A 195 -32.68 0.98 33.39
CA ALA A 195 -32.17 -0.11 32.57
C ALA A 195 -32.00 0.31 31.10
N SER A 196 -33.01 0.98 30.54
CA SER A 196 -32.95 1.46 29.16
C SER A 196 -31.81 2.46 28.95
N LEU A 197 -31.70 3.48 29.81
CA LEU A 197 -30.69 4.52 29.68
C LEU A 197 -29.27 3.98 29.91
N TYR A 198 -29.09 3.05 30.84
CA TYR A 198 -27.80 2.38 31.04
C TYR A 198 -27.37 1.66 29.76
N ASN A 199 -28.24 0.83 29.21
CA ASN A 199 -27.96 0.07 27.98
C ASN A 199 -27.73 0.98 26.78
N SER A 200 -28.53 2.04 26.61
CA SER A 200 -28.35 3.02 25.53
C SER A 200 -27.02 3.77 25.64
N LYS A 201 -26.63 4.22 26.85
CA LYS A 201 -25.34 4.91 27.08
C LYS A 201 -24.16 3.97 26.81
N LEU A 202 -24.24 2.72 27.27
CA LEU A 202 -23.19 1.72 27.05
C LEU A 202 -23.03 1.40 25.56
N GLN A 203 -24.14 1.17 24.84
CA GLN A 203 -24.12 0.90 23.40
C GLN A 203 -23.62 2.10 22.59
N ALA A 204 -24.04 3.32 22.94
CA ALA A 204 -23.59 4.53 22.27
C ALA A 204 -22.08 4.71 22.39
N LYS A 205 -21.52 4.54 23.59
CA LYS A 205 -20.07 4.66 23.80
C LYS A 205 -19.28 3.56 23.11
N ARG A 206 -19.81 2.33 23.11
CA ARG A 206 -19.20 1.22 22.37
C ARG A 206 -19.13 1.50 20.88
N ASN A 207 -20.22 1.97 20.28
CA ASN A 207 -20.27 2.34 18.87
C ASN A 207 -19.29 3.48 18.56
N GLU A 208 -19.19 4.47 19.44
CA GLU A 208 -18.23 5.57 19.29
C GLU A 208 -16.77 5.06 19.24
N ILE A 209 -16.39 4.15 20.14
CA ILE A 209 -15.05 3.55 20.18
C ILE A 209 -14.77 2.76 18.88
N ILE A 210 -15.73 1.95 18.43
CA ILE A 210 -15.62 1.16 17.20
C ILE A 210 -15.44 2.07 15.99
N ILE A 211 -16.28 3.10 15.85
CA ILE A 211 -16.21 4.07 14.74
C ILE A 211 -14.86 4.79 14.75
N ARG A 212 -14.37 5.24 15.91
CA ARG A 212 -13.06 5.89 16.02
C ARG A 212 -11.90 4.98 15.61
N ARG A 213 -11.97 3.67 15.91
CA ARG A 213 -10.95 2.70 15.48
C ARG A 213 -10.98 2.51 13.97
N GLN A 214 -12.17 2.34 13.39
CA GLN A 214 -12.34 2.20 11.95
C GLN A 214 -11.85 3.44 11.19
N TYR A 215 -12.17 4.64 11.69
CA TYR A 215 -11.72 5.89 11.09
C TYR A 215 -10.19 5.97 11.04
N ARG A 216 -9.50 5.64 12.15
CA ARG A 216 -8.03 5.60 12.18
C ARG A 216 -7.43 4.59 11.20
N GLN A 217 -8.07 3.43 11.02
CA GLN A 217 -7.62 2.43 10.06
C GLN A 217 -7.76 2.93 8.61
N ILE A 218 -8.90 3.53 8.28
CA ILE A 218 -9.15 4.13 6.97
C ILE A 218 -8.14 5.26 6.70
N GLU A 219 -7.89 6.11 7.69
CA GLU A 219 -6.94 7.22 7.56
C GLU A 219 -5.51 6.71 7.34
N ALA A 220 -5.06 5.72 8.10
CA ALA A 220 -3.75 5.10 7.91
C ALA A 220 -3.63 4.42 6.54
N ALA A 221 -4.66 3.69 6.10
CA ALA A 221 -4.69 3.06 4.78
C ALA A 221 -4.65 4.10 3.65
N ASN A 222 -5.41 5.19 3.77
CA ASN A 222 -5.37 6.30 2.82
C ASN A 222 -4.00 6.99 2.77
N GLN A 223 -3.33 7.16 3.92
CA GLN A 223 -1.97 7.71 3.95
C GLN A 223 -0.97 6.77 3.26
N MET A 224 -1.07 5.46 3.46
CA MET A 224 -0.23 4.46 2.78
C MET A 224 -0.47 4.48 1.27
N LEU A 225 -1.74 4.40 0.83
CA LEU A 225 -2.11 4.49 -0.58
C LEU A 225 -1.62 5.80 -1.22
N SER A 226 -1.73 6.92 -0.50
CA SER A 226 -1.26 8.20 -1.02
C SER A 226 0.26 8.26 -1.13
N ARG A 227 1.00 7.61 -0.22
CA ARG A 227 2.47 7.50 -0.32
C ARG A 227 2.87 6.63 -1.51
N GLU A 228 2.27 5.45 -1.63
CA GLU A 228 2.52 4.54 -2.77
C GLU A 228 2.16 5.18 -4.11
N ALA A 229 1.07 5.95 -4.17
CA ALA A 229 0.65 6.62 -5.40
C ALA A 229 1.57 7.79 -5.80
N LEU A 230 2.35 8.37 -4.88
CA LEU A 230 3.12 9.60 -5.09
C LEU A 230 4.64 9.44 -4.91
N SER A 231 5.12 8.29 -4.44
CA SER A 231 6.55 8.00 -4.32
C SER A 231 6.99 6.97 -5.36
N ASP A 232 8.24 7.05 -5.78
CA ASP A 232 8.91 6.02 -6.58
C ASP A 232 9.32 4.86 -5.67
N ALA A 233 8.96 3.63 -6.06
CA ALA A 233 9.17 2.46 -5.21
C ALA A 233 10.66 2.09 -5.00
N LEU A 234 11.54 2.51 -5.91
CA LEU A 234 12.97 2.18 -5.82
C LEU A 234 13.75 3.20 -4.99
N THR A 235 13.48 4.49 -5.22
CA THR A 235 14.28 5.60 -4.66
C THR A 235 13.58 6.33 -3.51
N ASN A 236 12.28 6.07 -3.29
CA ASN A 236 11.42 6.77 -2.32
C ASN A 236 11.26 8.28 -2.55
N LEU A 237 11.77 8.79 -3.69
CA LEU A 237 11.59 10.18 -4.15
C LEU A 237 10.18 10.37 -4.73
N GLY A 238 9.80 11.60 -5.07
CA GLY A 238 8.52 11.82 -5.74
C GLY A 238 8.44 11.10 -7.08
N ASN A 239 7.35 10.39 -7.38
CA ASN A 239 7.17 9.81 -8.70
C ASN A 239 6.60 10.83 -9.71
N ARG A 240 6.43 10.41 -10.96
CA ARG A 240 5.83 11.21 -12.03
C ARG A 240 4.45 11.79 -11.68
N ASN A 241 3.63 11.10 -10.87
CA ASN A 241 2.32 11.62 -10.45
C ASN A 241 2.47 12.75 -9.44
N ARG A 242 3.41 12.64 -8.49
CA ARG A 242 3.70 13.71 -7.55
C ARG A 242 4.27 14.93 -8.28
N PHE A 243 5.18 14.73 -9.23
CA PHE A 243 5.68 15.80 -10.07
C PHE A 243 4.56 16.58 -10.78
N LYS A 244 3.63 15.88 -11.45
CA LYS A 244 2.47 16.52 -12.10
C LYS A 244 1.58 17.30 -11.12
N LYS A 245 1.30 16.72 -9.95
CA LYS A 245 0.52 17.40 -8.89
C LYS A 245 1.24 18.65 -8.38
N THR A 246 2.56 18.58 -8.22
CA THR A 246 3.39 19.72 -7.80
C THR A 246 3.31 20.85 -8.83
N ILE A 247 3.42 20.56 -10.13
CA ILE A 247 3.27 21.56 -11.20
C ILE A 247 1.88 22.22 -11.12
N GLN A 248 0.81 21.42 -11.07
CA GLN A 248 -0.56 21.94 -10.97
C GLN A 248 -0.72 22.84 -9.73
N ALA A 249 -0.21 22.41 -8.57
CA ALA A 249 -0.28 23.20 -7.35
C ALA A 249 0.42 24.55 -7.50
N PHE A 250 1.51 24.61 -8.27
CA PHE A 250 2.25 25.85 -8.50
C PHE A 250 1.53 26.77 -9.50
N GLU A 251 0.80 26.22 -10.48
CA GLU A 251 -0.05 26.99 -11.40
C GLU A 251 -1.26 27.63 -10.71
N PHE A 252 -1.84 26.95 -9.71
CA PHE A 252 -2.98 27.47 -8.96
C PHE A 252 -2.61 28.53 -7.91
N ASP A 253 -1.34 28.61 -7.51
CA ASP A 253 -0.85 29.55 -6.50
C ASP A 253 -0.64 30.96 -7.10
N LYS A 254 -1.73 31.73 -7.17
CA LYS A 254 -1.78 33.09 -7.74
C LYS A 254 -0.98 34.16 -6.96
N GLN A 255 -0.48 33.86 -5.77
CA GLN A 255 0.40 34.78 -5.03
C GLN A 255 1.85 34.74 -5.54
N GLY A 256 2.17 33.79 -6.42
CA GLY A 256 3.48 33.69 -7.08
C GLY A 256 4.53 33.08 -6.16
N CYS A 257 5.31 32.15 -6.71
CA CYS A 257 6.58 31.78 -6.09
C CYS A 257 7.57 32.89 -6.44
N GLY A 258 8.30 33.41 -5.45
CA GLY A 258 9.23 34.53 -5.67
C GLY A 258 10.34 34.17 -6.65
N THR A 259 10.75 32.90 -6.71
CA THR A 259 11.65 32.35 -7.73
C THR A 259 11.33 30.86 -7.97
N LEU A 260 11.65 30.35 -9.15
CA LEU A 260 11.54 28.93 -9.50
C LEU A 260 12.82 28.47 -10.22
N GLY A 261 13.41 27.38 -9.72
CA GLY A 261 14.51 26.66 -10.34
C GLY A 261 14.08 25.26 -10.75
N CYS A 262 14.48 24.84 -11.95
CA CYS A 262 14.31 23.48 -12.44
C CYS A 262 15.66 22.90 -12.85
N ILE A 263 15.96 21.71 -12.36
CA ILE A 263 17.10 20.91 -12.80
C ILE A 263 16.55 19.62 -13.40
N TYR A 264 16.79 19.41 -14.68
CA TYR A 264 16.47 18.17 -15.39
C TYR A 264 17.73 17.31 -15.47
N ILE A 265 17.63 16.05 -15.06
CA ILE A 265 18.77 15.16 -14.88
C ILE A 265 18.50 13.84 -15.58
N ASP A 266 19.48 13.34 -16.32
CA ASP A 266 19.49 12.03 -16.94
C ASP A 266 20.75 11.27 -16.50
N VAL A 267 20.55 10.06 -15.97
CA VAL A 267 21.63 9.21 -15.48
C VAL A 267 22.30 8.49 -16.65
N ASN A 268 23.55 8.84 -16.96
CA ASN A 268 24.29 8.22 -18.05
C ASN A 268 24.78 6.83 -17.67
N GLY A 269 24.63 5.84 -18.56
CA GLY A 269 25.23 4.52 -18.38
C GLY A 269 24.35 3.46 -17.72
N LEU A 270 23.09 3.77 -17.40
CA LEU A 270 22.18 2.84 -16.70
C LEU A 270 21.93 1.57 -17.52
N HIS A 271 21.69 1.70 -18.82
CA HIS A 271 21.44 0.57 -19.71
C HIS A 271 22.63 -0.41 -19.74
N GLU A 272 23.84 0.12 -19.79
CA GLU A 272 25.06 -0.66 -19.88
C GLU A 272 25.38 -1.36 -18.56
N ILE A 273 25.16 -0.69 -17.41
CA ILE A 273 25.25 -1.34 -16.10
C ILE A 273 24.23 -2.48 -16.00
N ASN A 274 22.99 -2.25 -16.41
CA ASN A 274 21.95 -3.29 -16.41
C ASN A 274 22.33 -4.50 -17.26
N ASN A 275 22.90 -4.28 -18.45
CA ASN A 275 23.26 -5.37 -19.36
C ASN A 275 24.49 -6.16 -18.90
N HIS A 276 25.48 -5.51 -18.27
CA HIS A 276 26.73 -6.16 -17.88
C HIS A 276 26.72 -6.72 -16.46
N LEU A 277 26.02 -6.04 -15.54
CA LEU A 277 26.03 -6.34 -14.09
C LEU A 277 24.63 -6.72 -13.56
N GLY A 278 23.62 -6.71 -14.41
CA GLY A 278 22.24 -7.04 -14.07
C GLY A 278 21.44 -5.87 -13.48
N HIS A 279 20.12 -6.01 -13.46
CA HIS A 279 19.20 -4.97 -13.00
C HIS A 279 19.42 -4.54 -11.54
N GLN A 280 19.86 -5.43 -10.66
CA GLN A 280 20.16 -5.09 -9.27
C GLN A 280 21.29 -4.05 -9.15
N ALA A 281 22.28 -4.09 -10.05
CA ALA A 281 23.37 -3.12 -10.06
C ALA A 281 22.89 -1.74 -10.55
N GLY A 282 22.01 -1.69 -11.55
CA GLY A 282 21.37 -0.44 -11.98
C GLY A 282 20.44 0.13 -10.90
N ASP A 283 19.70 -0.73 -10.20
CA ASP A 283 18.88 -0.32 -9.06
C ASP A 283 19.73 0.33 -7.95
N GLN A 284 20.90 -0.25 -7.65
CA GLN A 284 21.82 0.29 -6.66
C GLN A 284 22.45 1.62 -7.11
N MET A 285 22.77 1.77 -8.40
CA MET A 285 23.21 3.04 -8.98
C MET A 285 22.17 4.14 -8.75
N LEU A 286 20.90 3.87 -9.11
CA LEU A 286 19.82 4.83 -8.97
C LEU A 286 19.55 5.22 -7.52
N LYS A 287 19.62 4.27 -6.58
CA LYS A 287 19.53 4.54 -5.14
C LYS A 287 20.67 5.45 -4.67
N THR A 288 21.91 5.13 -5.04
CA THR A 288 23.08 5.91 -4.65
C THR A 288 23.00 7.35 -5.15
N ILE A 289 22.59 7.54 -6.41
CA ILE A 289 22.38 8.87 -6.99
C ILE A 289 21.24 9.63 -6.28
N SER A 290 20.17 8.92 -5.93
CA SER A 290 19.04 9.51 -5.20
C SER A 290 19.41 9.93 -3.78
N ASP A 291 20.27 9.18 -3.11
CA ASP A 291 20.82 9.53 -1.80
C ASP A 291 21.70 10.78 -1.91
N ILE A 292 22.55 10.87 -2.94
CA ILE A 292 23.37 12.07 -3.23
C ILE A 292 22.47 13.29 -3.46
N PHE A 293 21.37 13.17 -4.22
CA PHE A 293 20.46 14.31 -4.40
C PHE A 293 19.90 14.82 -3.08
N GLN A 294 19.55 13.92 -2.16
CA GLN A 294 19.01 14.27 -0.84
C GLN A 294 20.03 14.90 0.11
N GLU A 295 21.33 14.83 -0.18
CA GLU A 295 22.36 15.55 0.57
C GLU A 295 22.33 17.07 0.30
N TYR A 296 21.82 17.49 -0.86
CA TYR A 296 21.86 18.89 -1.31
C TYR A 296 20.48 19.53 -1.52
N PHE A 297 19.44 18.70 -1.70
CA PHE A 297 18.06 19.13 -1.97
C PHE A 297 17.07 18.42 -1.05
N ASP A 298 15.96 19.09 -0.76
CA ASP A 298 14.89 18.48 0.04
C ASP A 298 14.20 17.36 -0.75
N SER A 299 13.96 16.22 -0.10
CA SER A 299 13.29 15.05 -0.73
C SER A 299 11.91 15.34 -1.32
N GLN A 300 11.28 16.46 -0.92
CA GLN A 300 9.98 16.89 -1.45
C GLN A 300 10.08 17.55 -2.82
N ASP A 301 11.27 18.04 -3.18
CA ASP A 301 11.55 18.80 -4.40
C ASP A 301 12.17 17.92 -5.49
N ILE A 302 12.54 16.67 -5.17
CA ILE A 302 13.18 15.72 -6.07
C ILE A 302 12.15 14.70 -6.58
N PHE A 303 12.09 14.54 -7.89
CA PHE A 303 11.18 13.64 -8.57
C PHE A 303 11.92 12.70 -9.51
N ARG A 304 11.57 11.41 -9.52
CA ARG A 304 11.94 10.46 -10.57
C ARG A 304 10.76 10.32 -11.53
N ILE A 305 10.95 10.77 -12.76
CA ILE A 305 9.87 10.87 -13.77
C ILE A 305 9.95 9.77 -14.84
N GLY A 306 11.12 9.15 -15.00
CA GLY A 306 11.42 8.07 -15.94
C GLY A 306 12.34 7.01 -15.33
N GLY A 307 12.91 6.14 -16.17
CA GLY A 307 13.81 5.08 -15.71
C GLY A 307 15.11 5.63 -15.11
N ASP A 308 15.80 6.47 -15.87
CA ASP A 308 17.05 7.17 -15.57
C ASP A 308 16.86 8.69 -15.42
N GLU A 309 15.63 9.18 -15.53
CA GLU A 309 15.31 10.62 -15.55
C GLU A 309 14.79 11.13 -14.20
N PHE A 310 15.40 12.21 -13.72
CA PHE A 310 15.04 12.92 -12.50
C PHE A 310 14.81 14.40 -12.78
N VAL A 311 13.94 15.02 -11.99
CA VAL A 311 13.68 16.46 -12.00
C VAL A 311 13.72 16.98 -10.58
N ILE A 312 14.41 18.10 -10.37
CA ILE A 312 14.42 18.82 -9.10
C ILE A 312 13.75 20.18 -9.31
N LEU A 313 12.68 20.47 -8.57
CA LEU A 313 11.95 21.74 -8.62
C LEU A 313 12.10 22.49 -7.30
N CYS A 314 12.87 23.58 -7.31
CA CYS A 314 13.14 24.39 -6.12
C CYS A 314 12.39 25.72 -6.18
N LYS A 315 11.67 26.08 -5.11
CA LYS A 315 11.06 27.41 -4.94
C LYS A 315 11.91 28.30 -4.06
N ASN A 316 11.89 29.61 -4.32
CA ASN A 316 12.50 30.63 -3.46
C ASN A 316 14.01 30.40 -3.23
N VAL A 317 14.68 29.76 -4.20
CA VAL A 317 16.13 29.56 -4.23
C VAL A 317 16.74 30.58 -5.20
N GLY A 318 17.87 31.18 -4.84
CA GLY A 318 18.61 32.07 -5.73
C GLY A 318 19.38 31.29 -6.79
N ARG A 319 19.51 31.86 -8.00
CA ARG A 319 20.19 31.22 -9.14
C ARG A 319 21.57 30.65 -8.80
N GLY A 320 22.41 31.44 -8.13
CA GLY A 320 23.77 31.02 -7.78
C GLY A 320 23.82 29.87 -6.77
N ASP A 321 22.87 29.79 -5.84
CA ASP A 321 22.76 28.66 -4.90
C ASP A 321 22.31 27.39 -5.63
N LEU A 322 21.34 27.51 -6.54
CA LEU A 322 20.89 26.38 -7.36
C LEU A 322 22.03 25.84 -8.25
N GLU A 323 22.75 26.71 -8.95
CA GLU A 323 23.91 26.35 -9.77
C GLU A 323 25.01 25.70 -8.92
N HIS A 324 25.29 26.23 -7.73
CA HIS A 324 26.27 25.67 -6.82
C HIS A 324 25.91 24.26 -6.36
N ARG A 325 24.68 24.04 -5.88
CA ARG A 325 24.20 22.72 -5.44
C ARG A 325 24.20 21.71 -6.59
N THR A 326 23.84 22.14 -7.79
CA THR A 326 23.86 21.29 -8.99
C THR A 326 25.28 20.80 -9.30
N GLU A 327 26.28 21.69 -9.24
CA GLU A 327 27.67 21.31 -9.46
C GLU A 327 28.20 20.38 -8.35
N GLN A 328 27.79 20.58 -7.08
CA GLN A 328 28.15 19.67 -5.99
C GLN A 328 27.58 18.27 -6.22
N VAL A 329 26.30 18.17 -6.61
CA VAL A 329 25.69 16.89 -7.00
C VAL A 329 26.48 16.25 -8.13
N ARG A 330 26.82 17.00 -9.19
CA ARG A 330 27.57 16.46 -10.33
C ARG A 330 28.91 15.88 -9.87
N ARG A 331 29.68 16.66 -9.12
CA ARG A 331 30.99 16.25 -8.61
C ARG A 331 30.90 15.03 -7.69
N ARG A 332 29.96 15.03 -6.74
CA ARG A 332 29.78 13.92 -5.79
C ARG A 332 29.38 12.63 -6.51
N THR A 333 28.56 12.75 -7.56
CA THR A 333 28.15 11.62 -8.39
C THR A 333 29.32 11.07 -9.21
N GLU A 334 30.16 11.94 -9.76
CA GLU A 334 31.40 11.56 -10.46
C GLU A 334 32.41 10.87 -9.53
N GLU A 335 32.56 11.34 -8.28
CA GLU A 335 33.37 10.67 -7.24
C GLU A 335 32.85 9.28 -6.90
N ALA A 336 31.53 9.05 -7.00
CA ALA A 336 30.91 7.73 -6.86
C ALA A 336 31.02 6.86 -8.13
N GLY A 337 31.66 7.35 -9.19
CA GLY A 337 31.86 6.63 -10.45
C GLY A 337 30.67 6.70 -11.42
N PHE A 338 29.70 7.56 -11.16
CA PHE A 338 28.50 7.73 -11.98
C PHE A 338 28.51 9.09 -12.68
N PHE A 339 27.95 9.17 -13.88
CA PHE A 339 27.92 10.41 -14.67
C PHE A 339 26.48 10.84 -14.90
N LEU A 340 26.24 12.15 -14.80
CA LEU A 340 24.93 12.76 -15.00
C LEU A 340 24.98 13.71 -16.19
N SER A 341 23.92 13.70 -17.00
CA SER A 341 23.62 14.79 -17.92
C SER A 341 22.63 15.72 -17.24
N THR A 342 22.97 17.00 -17.09
CA THR A 342 22.15 17.96 -16.33
C THR A 342 21.82 19.19 -17.16
N GLY A 343 20.58 19.66 -17.07
CA GLY A 343 20.14 20.95 -17.60
C GLY A 343 19.46 21.77 -16.52
N LEU A 344 19.81 23.04 -16.42
CA LEU A 344 19.33 23.94 -15.37
C LEU A 344 18.67 25.14 -16.02
N GLU A 345 17.47 25.48 -15.55
CA GLU A 345 16.80 26.74 -15.87
C GLU A 345 16.28 27.38 -14.58
N TRP A 346 16.39 28.70 -14.48
CA TRP A 346 15.96 29.46 -13.30
C TRP A 346 15.24 30.75 -13.70
N ARG A 347 14.20 31.12 -12.96
CA ARG A 347 13.46 32.37 -13.16
C ARG A 347 13.07 33.08 -11.87
N GLU A 348 13.01 34.41 -11.96
CA GLU A 348 12.45 35.32 -10.94
C GLU A 348 10.92 35.29 -10.85
N SER A 349 10.24 34.64 -11.78
CA SER A 349 8.79 34.49 -11.72
C SER A 349 8.40 33.10 -12.19
N ALA A 350 7.53 32.44 -11.44
CA ALA A 350 6.96 31.15 -11.80
C ALA A 350 5.82 31.26 -12.84
N LEU A 351 5.62 32.43 -13.46
CA LEU A 351 4.74 32.56 -14.61
C LEU A 351 5.36 31.74 -15.76
N ASP A 352 4.66 30.69 -16.18
CA ASP A 352 5.08 29.73 -17.21
C ASP A 352 6.11 28.67 -16.74
N ILE A 353 5.68 27.86 -15.77
CA ILE A 353 6.44 26.71 -15.23
C ILE A 353 6.80 25.70 -16.33
N GLU A 354 5.90 25.53 -17.30
CA GLU A 354 6.10 24.58 -18.39
C GLU A 354 7.27 25.00 -19.29
N ASP A 355 7.42 26.29 -19.60
CA ASP A 355 8.59 26.79 -20.33
C ASP A 355 9.90 26.61 -19.54
N VAL A 356 9.90 26.81 -18.22
CA VAL A 356 11.08 26.57 -17.37
C VAL A 356 11.51 25.10 -17.43
N ILE A 357 10.56 24.17 -17.33
CA ILE A 357 10.84 22.73 -17.42
C ILE A 357 11.35 22.35 -18.81
N GLN A 358 10.70 22.84 -19.88
CA GLN A 358 11.12 22.53 -21.26
C GLN A 358 12.53 23.04 -21.58
N LYS A 359 12.90 24.22 -21.07
CA LYS A 359 14.26 24.76 -21.25
C LYS A 359 15.30 23.95 -20.49
N ALA A 360 15.03 23.57 -19.25
CA ALA A 360 15.90 22.69 -18.48
C ALA A 360 16.09 21.33 -19.18
N GLU A 361 15.03 20.75 -19.73
CA GLU A 361 15.08 19.50 -20.48
C GLU A 361 15.97 19.63 -21.75
N ARG A 362 15.79 20.69 -22.54
CA ARG A 362 16.63 20.92 -23.73
C ARG A 362 18.11 21.07 -23.38
N ALA A 363 18.41 21.82 -22.32
CA ALA A 363 19.79 21.97 -21.84
C ALA A 363 20.39 20.62 -21.40
N MET A 364 19.60 19.75 -20.76
CA MET A 364 20.02 18.40 -20.40
C MET A 364 20.33 17.55 -21.65
N GLN A 365 19.46 17.60 -22.66
CA GLN A 365 19.65 16.83 -23.90
C GLN A 365 20.91 17.27 -24.67
N GLU A 366 21.22 18.56 -24.68
CA GLU A 366 22.46 19.09 -25.25
C GLU A 366 23.69 18.61 -24.49
N ASN A 367 23.63 18.64 -23.14
CA ASN A 367 24.69 18.11 -22.29
C ASN A 367 24.93 16.61 -22.52
N LYS A 368 23.84 15.83 -22.64
CA LYS A 368 23.88 14.40 -22.96
C LYS A 368 24.57 14.14 -24.30
N ARG A 369 24.19 14.86 -25.36
CA ARG A 369 24.85 14.74 -26.68
C ARG A 369 26.34 15.07 -26.62
N GLY A 370 26.74 16.07 -25.83
CA GLY A 370 28.15 16.40 -25.60
C GLY A 370 28.91 15.29 -24.88
N PHE A 371 28.30 14.68 -23.86
CA PHE A 371 28.88 13.56 -23.12
C PHE A 371 29.14 12.34 -24.02
N TYR A 372 28.14 11.93 -24.83
CA TYR A 372 28.31 10.80 -25.75
C TYR A 372 29.23 11.11 -26.94
N SER A 373 29.30 12.36 -27.41
CA SER A 373 30.24 12.75 -28.48
C SER A 373 31.70 12.73 -28.02
N SER A 374 31.98 13.11 -26.77
CA SER A 374 33.34 13.19 -26.22
C SER A 374 33.88 11.86 -25.68
N LYS A 375 33.01 11.02 -25.07
CA LYS A 375 33.37 9.68 -24.56
C LYS A 375 33.01 8.51 -25.50
N GLY A 376 32.23 8.75 -26.57
CA GLY A 376 31.72 7.71 -27.48
C GLY A 376 32.76 7.07 -28.40
N GLY A 377 33.89 7.74 -28.68
CA GLY A 377 34.94 7.21 -29.56
C GLY A 377 35.65 5.96 -29.01
N GLU A 378 35.81 5.85 -27.68
CA GLU A 378 36.32 4.62 -27.03
C GLU A 378 35.24 3.55 -26.88
N ARG A 379 33.98 3.97 -26.74
CA ARG A 379 32.84 3.10 -26.47
C ARG A 379 32.38 2.34 -27.72
N GLN A 380 32.35 3.01 -28.88
CA GLN A 380 32.04 2.39 -30.17
C GLN A 380 33.09 1.34 -30.56
N LYS A 381 34.36 1.56 -30.18
CA LYS A 381 35.43 0.55 -30.29
C LYS A 381 35.20 -0.67 -29.40
N ARG A 382 34.70 -0.47 -28.17
CA ARG A 382 34.38 -1.58 -27.24
C ARG A 382 33.16 -2.38 -27.69
N GLU A 383 32.10 -1.72 -28.12
CA GLU A 383 30.90 -2.38 -28.65
C GLU A 383 31.20 -3.14 -29.95
N LEU A 384 31.99 -2.55 -30.85
CA LEU A 384 32.46 -3.23 -32.06
C LEU A 384 33.36 -4.43 -31.72
N ASN A 385 34.25 -4.31 -30.72
CA ASN A 385 35.06 -5.44 -30.25
C ASN A 385 34.20 -6.55 -29.63
N GLN A 386 33.20 -6.22 -28.80
CA GLN A 386 32.30 -7.22 -28.21
C GLN A 386 31.43 -7.91 -29.27
N TYR A 387 30.95 -7.17 -30.27
CA TYR A 387 30.23 -7.74 -31.41
C TYR A 387 31.12 -8.65 -32.26
N MET A 388 32.36 -8.24 -32.52
CA MET A 388 33.37 -9.04 -33.21
C MET A 388 33.73 -10.30 -32.42
N GLU A 389 33.94 -10.20 -31.11
CA GLU A 389 34.22 -11.35 -30.23
C GLU A 389 33.05 -12.34 -30.22
N ARG A 390 31.80 -11.84 -30.21
CA ARG A 390 30.60 -12.69 -30.27
C ARG A 390 30.49 -13.42 -31.61
N LEU A 391 30.69 -12.72 -32.74
CA LEU A 391 30.72 -13.35 -34.06
C LEU A 391 31.86 -14.37 -34.22
N ILE A 392 33.04 -14.10 -33.65
CA ILE A 392 34.17 -15.03 -33.67
C ILE A 392 33.88 -16.27 -32.83
N SER A 393 33.20 -16.12 -31.69
CA SER A 393 32.77 -17.25 -30.85
C SER A 393 31.70 -18.08 -31.55
N GLU A 394 30.66 -17.45 -32.10
CA GLU A 394 29.58 -18.13 -32.85
C GLU A 394 30.14 -18.89 -34.06
N LYS A 395 31.10 -18.30 -34.78
CA LYS A 395 31.80 -18.99 -35.87
C LYS A 395 32.64 -20.16 -35.36
N LYS A 396 33.40 -20.00 -34.27
CA LYS A 396 34.20 -21.09 -33.67
C LYS A 396 33.34 -22.24 -33.16
N ASP A 397 32.17 -21.94 -32.61
CA ASP A 397 31.23 -22.94 -32.11
C ASP A 397 30.56 -23.68 -33.26
N ALA A 398 30.24 -22.99 -34.37
CA ALA A 398 29.80 -23.60 -35.62
C ALA A 398 30.88 -24.48 -36.26
N ASP A 399 32.13 -24.00 -36.35
CA ASP A 399 33.26 -24.76 -36.86
C ASP A 399 33.53 -26.01 -35.99
N ARG A 400 33.38 -25.89 -34.67
CA ARG A 400 33.53 -27.01 -33.73
C ARG A 400 32.39 -28.02 -33.87
N PHE A 401 31.14 -27.57 -34.02
CA PHE A 401 29.99 -28.42 -34.30
C PHE A 401 30.14 -29.16 -35.64
N LEU A 402 30.56 -28.46 -36.69
CA LEU A 402 30.85 -29.04 -38.00
C LEU A 402 32.01 -30.05 -37.93
N SER A 403 33.05 -29.79 -37.15
CA SER A 403 34.17 -30.74 -36.97
C SER A 403 33.75 -32.05 -36.27
N ILE A 404 32.69 -32.01 -35.44
CA ILE A 404 32.11 -33.19 -34.78
C ILE A 404 31.23 -33.99 -35.76
N LEU A 405 30.56 -33.32 -36.70
CA LEU A 405 29.76 -33.97 -37.75
C LEU A 405 30.59 -34.43 -38.96
N ALA A 406 31.78 -33.88 -39.16
CA ALA A 406 32.70 -34.20 -40.26
C ALA A 406 32.99 -35.70 -40.48
N PRO A 407 33.05 -36.57 -39.45
CA PRO A 407 33.24 -38.02 -39.67
C PRO A 407 32.08 -38.72 -40.38
N VAL A 408 30.90 -38.08 -40.48
CA VAL A 408 29.67 -38.66 -41.06
C VAL A 408 29.52 -38.30 -42.55
N PHE A 409 30.21 -37.27 -43.02
CA PHE A 409 30.11 -36.77 -44.39
C PHE A 409 31.48 -36.83 -45.07
N GLU A 410 31.52 -37.41 -46.26
CA GLU A 410 32.72 -37.49 -47.11
C GLU A 410 32.90 -36.22 -47.97
N GLY A 411 31.99 -35.25 -47.86
CA GLY A 411 32.09 -33.94 -48.52
C GLY A 411 30.77 -33.19 -48.52
N VAL A 412 30.79 -31.90 -48.22
CA VAL A 412 29.61 -31.02 -48.24
C VAL A 412 29.95 -29.71 -48.93
N PHE A 413 29.27 -29.45 -50.04
CA PHE A 413 29.59 -28.36 -50.96
C PHE A 413 28.37 -27.48 -51.23
N PHE A 414 28.55 -26.16 -51.18
CA PHE A 414 27.60 -25.23 -51.82
C PHE A 414 28.04 -24.98 -53.25
N VAL A 415 27.16 -25.23 -54.21
CA VAL A 415 27.45 -25.06 -55.63
C VAL A 415 26.45 -24.09 -56.22
N ASN A 416 26.96 -23.03 -56.82
CA ASN A 416 26.16 -22.11 -57.61
C ASN A 416 26.12 -22.61 -59.06
N LEU A 417 24.95 -23.08 -59.51
CA LEU A 417 24.79 -23.71 -60.81
C LEU A 417 24.93 -22.74 -61.99
N GLU A 418 24.76 -21.43 -61.77
CA GLU A 418 24.87 -20.42 -62.83
C GLU A 418 26.33 -20.05 -63.11
N THR A 419 27.13 -19.96 -62.05
CA THR A 419 28.53 -19.52 -62.13
C THR A 419 29.55 -20.66 -62.10
N ASP A 420 29.10 -21.88 -61.78
CA ASP A 420 29.92 -23.07 -61.55
C ASP A 420 31.00 -22.83 -60.49
N THR A 421 30.63 -22.15 -59.39
CA THR A 421 31.51 -21.84 -58.27
C THR A 421 31.10 -22.62 -57.02
N VAL A 422 32.08 -22.90 -56.15
CA VAL A 422 31.88 -23.68 -54.93
C VAL A 422 32.21 -22.87 -53.66
N ARG A 423 31.36 -22.98 -52.63
CA ARG A 423 31.62 -22.49 -51.27
C ARG A 423 31.74 -23.66 -50.29
N GLN A 424 32.71 -23.56 -49.39
CA GLN A 424 33.19 -24.68 -48.59
C GLN A 424 32.43 -24.76 -47.26
N ILE A 425 31.78 -25.89 -46.97
CA ILE A 425 31.34 -26.26 -45.61
C ILE A 425 32.27 -27.32 -45.05
N PHE A 426 32.52 -28.38 -45.83
CA PHE A 426 33.48 -29.43 -45.50
C PHE A 426 34.02 -30.04 -46.80
N ILE A 427 35.31 -29.85 -47.07
CA ILE A 427 35.97 -30.37 -48.27
C ILE A 427 37.12 -31.28 -47.86
N PRO A 428 37.12 -32.57 -48.27
CA PRO A 428 38.27 -33.42 -48.09
C PRO A 428 39.48 -32.88 -48.85
N SER A 429 40.67 -33.00 -48.28
CA SER A 429 41.91 -32.50 -48.88
C SER A 429 42.12 -32.97 -50.32
N TYR A 430 41.76 -34.23 -50.62
CA TYR A 430 41.88 -34.77 -51.98
C TYR A 430 41.00 -34.07 -53.02
N PHE A 431 39.82 -33.55 -52.62
CA PHE A 431 38.91 -32.88 -53.54
C PHE A 431 39.28 -31.41 -53.69
N GLN A 432 39.85 -30.81 -52.64
CA GLN A 432 40.42 -29.47 -52.70
C GLN A 432 41.55 -29.40 -53.74
N GLU A 433 42.45 -30.39 -53.77
CA GLU A 433 43.50 -30.48 -54.80
C GLU A 433 42.91 -30.56 -56.22
N MET A 434 41.81 -31.30 -56.41
CA MET A 434 41.11 -31.40 -57.70
C MET A 434 40.46 -30.08 -58.13
N LEU A 435 39.93 -29.30 -57.18
CA LEU A 435 39.38 -27.96 -57.45
C LEU A 435 40.47 -26.99 -57.89
N GLU A 436 41.61 -26.98 -57.21
CA GLU A 436 42.77 -26.17 -57.58
C GLU A 436 43.29 -26.53 -58.99
N GLU A 437 43.35 -27.83 -59.32
CA GLU A 437 43.72 -28.31 -60.66
C GLU A 437 42.74 -27.87 -61.75
N CYS A 438 41.45 -27.73 -61.41
CA CYS A 438 40.38 -27.37 -62.34
C CYS A 438 40.07 -25.87 -62.41
N GLY A 439 40.81 -25.02 -61.69
CA GLY A 439 40.58 -23.58 -61.63
C GLY A 439 39.27 -23.20 -60.91
N ASP A 440 38.98 -23.88 -59.79
CA ASP A 440 37.81 -23.69 -58.92
C ASP A 440 36.45 -23.92 -59.58
N LYS A 441 36.43 -24.61 -60.74
CA LYS A 441 35.22 -25.05 -61.42
C LYS A 441 34.74 -26.39 -60.86
N TYR A 442 33.59 -26.36 -60.18
CA TYR A 442 33.06 -27.53 -59.48
C TYR A 442 32.72 -28.68 -60.44
N SER A 443 32.05 -28.38 -61.57
CA SER A 443 31.70 -29.38 -62.57
C SER A 443 32.92 -30.18 -63.07
N ARG A 444 34.03 -29.49 -63.35
CA ARG A 444 35.28 -30.12 -63.82
C ARG A 444 35.95 -30.94 -62.73
N ALA A 445 36.01 -30.42 -61.51
CA ALA A 445 36.57 -31.15 -60.37
C ALA A 445 35.74 -32.40 -60.05
N LEU A 446 34.42 -32.34 -60.20
CA LEU A 446 33.52 -33.47 -59.98
C LEU A 446 33.70 -34.57 -61.05
N LEU A 447 33.88 -34.21 -62.31
CA LEU A 447 34.21 -35.17 -63.38
C LEU A 447 35.59 -35.79 -63.17
N LEU A 448 36.57 -34.99 -62.72
CA LEU A 448 37.91 -35.48 -62.39
C LEU A 448 37.88 -36.45 -61.20
N TYR A 449 37.04 -36.16 -60.20
CA TYR A 449 36.75 -37.08 -59.10
C TYR A 449 36.14 -38.38 -59.60
N ALA A 450 35.16 -38.32 -60.51
CA ALA A 450 34.54 -39.50 -61.10
C ALA A 450 35.57 -40.37 -61.86
N ASP A 451 36.42 -39.76 -62.67
CA ASP A 451 37.47 -40.47 -63.42
C ASP A 451 38.50 -41.13 -62.49
N ARG A 452 38.97 -40.41 -61.47
CA ARG A 452 40.04 -40.88 -60.59
C ARG A 452 39.54 -41.89 -59.56
N MET A 453 38.40 -41.63 -58.93
CA MET A 453 37.99 -42.28 -57.68
C MET A 453 36.78 -43.21 -57.81
N VAL A 454 35.96 -43.08 -58.86
CA VAL A 454 34.69 -43.81 -59.01
C VAL A 454 34.83 -44.97 -59.99
N GLU A 455 34.09 -46.07 -59.77
CA GLU A 455 34.07 -47.18 -60.74
C GLU A 455 33.44 -46.77 -62.09
N PRO A 456 33.97 -47.22 -63.24
CA PRO A 456 33.53 -46.76 -64.56
C PRO A 456 32.02 -46.89 -64.83
N GLN A 457 31.36 -47.89 -64.22
CA GLN A 457 29.93 -48.12 -64.36
C GLN A 457 29.05 -47.00 -63.79
N TYR A 458 29.59 -46.16 -62.88
CA TYR A 458 28.88 -45.03 -62.28
C TYR A 458 29.33 -43.67 -62.85
N ALA A 459 30.28 -43.62 -63.78
CA ALA A 459 30.82 -42.36 -64.31
C ALA A 459 29.75 -41.49 -64.99
N SER A 460 28.82 -42.10 -65.73
CA SER A 460 27.71 -41.41 -66.41
C SER A 460 26.76 -40.67 -65.46
N LEU A 461 26.75 -41.05 -64.18
CA LEU A 461 25.99 -40.35 -63.15
C LEU A 461 26.53 -38.95 -62.90
N PHE A 462 27.86 -38.81 -62.85
CA PHE A 462 28.51 -37.53 -62.61
C PHE A 462 28.41 -36.62 -63.84
N GLU A 463 28.44 -37.19 -65.05
CA GLU A 463 28.13 -36.45 -66.28
C GLU A 463 26.71 -35.88 -66.25
N LEU A 464 25.72 -36.65 -65.77
CA LEU A 464 24.36 -36.17 -65.55
C LEU A 464 24.30 -35.04 -64.52
N CYS A 465 25.03 -35.18 -63.40
CA CYS A 465 25.09 -34.14 -62.36
C CYS A 465 25.77 -32.85 -62.85
N CYS A 466 26.73 -32.93 -63.76
CA CYS A 466 27.40 -31.76 -64.34
C CYS A 466 26.59 -31.07 -65.46
N ASP A 467 25.53 -31.70 -65.97
CA ASP A 467 24.54 -31.03 -66.83
C ASP A 467 23.55 -30.24 -65.95
N TYR A 468 23.93 -29.00 -65.63
CA TYR A 468 23.16 -28.14 -64.73
C TYR A 468 21.75 -27.80 -65.24
N SER A 469 21.53 -27.76 -66.56
CA SER A 469 20.18 -27.56 -67.10
C SER A 469 19.27 -28.75 -66.82
N ARG A 470 19.81 -29.96 -66.93
CA ARG A 470 19.07 -31.19 -66.63
C ARG A 470 18.91 -31.42 -65.13
N LEU A 471 19.93 -31.10 -64.34
CA LEU A 471 19.87 -31.15 -62.87
C LEU A 471 18.85 -30.17 -62.31
N GLU A 472 18.77 -28.96 -62.88
CA GLU A 472 17.77 -27.97 -62.51
C GLU A 472 16.34 -28.48 -62.76
N ALA A 473 16.09 -29.09 -63.93
CA ALA A 473 14.79 -29.69 -64.23
C ALA A 473 14.40 -30.82 -63.24
N MET A 474 15.38 -31.57 -62.72
CA MET A 474 15.14 -32.56 -61.67
C MET A 474 14.80 -31.89 -60.34
N LEU A 475 15.52 -30.81 -60.00
CA LEU A 475 15.30 -30.06 -58.75
C LEU A 475 13.98 -29.29 -58.75
N GLU A 476 13.40 -28.93 -59.91
CA GLU A 476 12.05 -28.35 -60.01
C GLU A 476 10.93 -29.30 -59.58
N GLY A 477 11.16 -30.62 -59.60
CA GLY A 477 10.24 -31.61 -59.03
C GLY A 477 10.33 -31.72 -57.50
N ASP A 478 9.37 -32.41 -56.88
CA ASP A 478 9.33 -32.68 -55.42
C ASP A 478 10.29 -33.82 -54.99
N GLU A 479 11.02 -34.43 -55.94
CA GLU A 479 12.00 -35.48 -55.64
C GLU A 479 13.41 -34.89 -55.47
N ILE A 480 14.08 -35.27 -54.39
CA ILE A 480 15.47 -34.90 -54.12
C ILE A 480 16.38 -35.83 -54.94
N PRO A 481 17.25 -35.31 -55.83
CA PRO A 481 18.26 -36.13 -56.48
C PRO A 481 19.12 -36.86 -55.44
N ASP A 482 18.95 -38.18 -55.36
CA ASP A 482 19.63 -39.08 -54.43
C ASP A 482 20.25 -40.23 -55.23
N PHE A 483 21.58 -40.28 -55.24
CA PHE A 483 22.37 -41.16 -56.06
C PHE A 483 23.30 -42.02 -55.20
N THR A 484 23.41 -43.31 -55.52
CA THR A 484 24.32 -44.23 -54.84
C THR A 484 25.37 -44.74 -55.83
N TYR A 485 26.65 -44.68 -55.45
CA TYR A 485 27.76 -45.13 -56.28
C TYR A 485 28.85 -45.85 -55.46
N ARG A 486 29.77 -46.52 -56.16
CA ARG A 486 30.91 -47.21 -55.56
C ARG A 486 32.22 -46.63 -56.06
N LYS A 487 33.16 -46.40 -55.13
CA LYS A 487 34.53 -45.98 -55.43
C LYS A 487 35.40 -47.18 -55.81
N LYS A 488 36.52 -46.91 -56.49
CA LYS A 488 37.50 -47.94 -56.90
C LYS A 488 38.18 -48.65 -55.72
N ASP A 489 38.16 -48.04 -54.53
CA ASP A 489 38.63 -48.62 -53.27
C ASP A 489 37.59 -49.56 -52.61
N GLY A 490 36.40 -49.69 -53.20
CA GLY A 490 35.31 -50.55 -52.75
C GLY A 490 34.27 -49.86 -51.86
N SER A 491 34.49 -48.63 -51.41
CA SER A 491 33.54 -47.93 -50.53
C SER A 491 32.28 -47.48 -51.28
N ARG A 492 31.14 -47.46 -50.59
CA ARG A 492 29.84 -47.08 -51.16
C ARG A 492 29.39 -45.75 -50.60
N LEU A 493 29.13 -44.79 -51.47
CA LEU A 493 28.70 -43.46 -51.08
C LEU A 493 27.35 -43.11 -51.69
N ARG A 494 26.65 -42.25 -50.96
CA ARG A 494 25.42 -41.58 -51.39
C ARG A 494 25.69 -40.11 -51.62
N LEU A 495 25.31 -39.61 -52.79
CA LEU A 495 25.28 -38.20 -53.17
C LEU A 495 23.83 -37.71 -53.16
N ARG A 496 23.53 -36.73 -52.29
CA ARG A 496 22.26 -36.00 -52.28
C ARG A 496 22.46 -34.54 -52.67
N ILE A 497 21.57 -34.02 -53.51
CA ILE A 497 21.64 -32.63 -53.99
C ILE A 497 20.36 -31.91 -53.59
N LEU A 498 20.47 -30.83 -52.81
CA LEU A 498 19.36 -30.11 -52.22
C LEU A 498 19.34 -28.66 -52.68
N LYS A 499 18.15 -28.05 -52.79
CA LYS A 499 18.02 -26.59 -52.96
C LYS A 499 18.43 -25.88 -51.67
N PHE A 500 19.24 -24.84 -51.77
CA PHE A 500 19.55 -23.98 -50.62
C PHE A 500 18.56 -22.81 -50.52
N TYR A 501 18.46 -22.17 -49.34
CA TYR A 501 17.52 -21.08 -49.08
C TYR A 501 17.58 -20.00 -50.18
N HIS A 502 16.43 -19.62 -50.73
CA HIS A 502 16.26 -18.70 -51.87
C HIS A 502 16.80 -19.24 -53.21
N TYR A 503 16.43 -20.47 -53.59
CA TYR A 503 16.55 -20.96 -54.96
C TYR A 503 15.56 -20.20 -55.87
N ASP A 504 15.94 -18.99 -56.28
CA ASP A 504 15.14 -18.08 -57.10
C ASP A 504 15.92 -17.55 -58.31
N SER A 505 15.32 -16.62 -59.07
CA SER A 505 15.90 -16.06 -60.30
C SER A 505 17.17 -15.22 -60.08
N ALA A 506 17.61 -14.99 -58.84
CA ALA A 506 18.82 -14.24 -58.52
C ALA A 506 20.02 -15.13 -58.13
N GLY A 507 19.82 -16.45 -57.94
CA GLY A 507 20.91 -17.39 -57.70
C GLY A 507 20.46 -18.83 -57.46
N LYS A 508 20.97 -19.77 -58.27
CA LYS A 508 20.66 -21.20 -58.19
C LYS A 508 21.66 -21.95 -57.32
N GLU A 509 21.59 -21.73 -56.02
CA GLU A 509 22.50 -22.38 -55.07
C GLU A 509 21.98 -23.74 -54.58
N THR A 510 22.87 -24.73 -54.64
CA THR A 510 22.56 -26.11 -54.26
C THR A 510 23.55 -26.63 -53.24
N LEU A 511 23.07 -27.49 -52.34
CA LEU A 511 23.88 -28.17 -51.34
C LEU A 511 24.10 -29.62 -51.77
N TRP A 512 25.35 -30.01 -51.96
CA TRP A 512 25.76 -31.34 -52.39
C TRP A 512 26.38 -32.08 -51.22
N ILE A 513 25.81 -33.22 -50.85
CA ILE A 513 26.19 -33.99 -49.67
C ILE A 513 26.64 -35.37 -50.10
N PHE A 514 27.90 -35.70 -49.84
CA PHE A 514 28.48 -37.02 -49.98
C PHE A 514 28.54 -37.69 -48.60
N SER A 515 27.96 -38.89 -48.48
CA SER A 515 27.85 -39.62 -47.21
C SER A 515 28.08 -41.11 -47.42
N ASP A 516 28.64 -41.79 -46.43
CA ASP A 516 28.79 -43.25 -46.45
C ASP A 516 27.42 -43.93 -46.29
N ILE A 517 27.20 -45.04 -47.00
CA ILE A 517 25.95 -45.81 -46.96
C ILE A 517 25.87 -46.73 -45.74
N GLU A 518 27.00 -47.09 -45.12
CA GLU A 518 27.00 -47.97 -43.94
C GLU A 518 26.45 -47.30 -42.66
N ILE A 519 26.21 -45.98 -42.68
CA ILE A 519 25.59 -45.25 -41.58
C ILE A 519 24.08 -45.14 -41.83
N ASN A 520 23.32 -46.16 -41.41
CA ASN A 520 21.86 -46.05 -41.29
C ASN A 520 21.53 -44.93 -40.30
N TYR A 521 20.75 -43.94 -40.74
CA TYR A 521 20.11 -42.94 -39.88
C TYR A 521 19.18 -43.65 -38.88
N ILE A 522 19.70 -44.01 -37.72
CA ILE A 522 18.90 -44.27 -36.52
C ILE A 522 18.88 -42.96 -35.73
N GLU A 523 17.70 -42.35 -35.66
CA GLU A 523 17.23 -41.34 -34.70
C GLU A 523 18.31 -40.47 -34.03
N LEU A 524 18.47 -39.24 -34.52
CA LEU A 524 18.98 -38.09 -33.77
C LEU A 524 18.04 -36.90 -33.95
#